data_AF-A0A2S6AZT6-F1
#
_entry.id   AF-A0A2S6AZT6-F1
#
_cell.length_a   1.000
_cell.length_b   1.000
_cell.length_c   1.000
_cell.angle_alpha   90.00
_cell.angle_beta   90.00
_cell.angle_gamma   90.00
#
_symmetry.space_group_name_H-M   'P 1'
#
loop_
_entity.id
_entity.type
_entity.pdbx_description
1 polymer ?
#
loop_
_entity_poly.entity_id
_entity_poly.type
_entity_poly.pdbx_seq_one_letter_code
_entity_poly.pdbx_strand_id
1 'polypeptide(L)' 'NEALVVDKWFAMQAAAPTTDVQAVRQLMTHPAFTLKNPNRARSLIFNFTNANPSQFHAADGSGYAFWAEQVIALDALN' A
#
# COMPACT_ATOMS: atom_id res chain seq x y z
N ASN A 1 -8.91 -8.12 18.90
CA ASN A 1 -8.40 -8.16 17.51
C ASN A 1 -9.36 -7.34 16.66
N GLU A 2 -9.16 -6.03 16.56
CA GLU A 2 -10.07 -5.14 15.84
C GLU A 2 -9.52 -4.87 14.43
N ALA A 3 -10.07 -5.55 13.43
CA ALA A 3 -9.60 -5.43 12.05
C ALA A 3 -9.54 -3.96 11.57
N LEU A 4 -10.53 -3.15 11.95
CA LEU A 4 -10.61 -1.74 11.58
C LEU A 4 -9.48 -0.88 12.16
N VAL A 5 -8.94 -1.23 13.33
CA VAL A 5 -7.80 -0.52 13.93
C VAL A 5 -6.55 -0.76 13.10
N VAL A 6 -6.36 -1.99 12.63
CA VAL A 6 -5.21 -2.34 11.80
C VAL A 6 -5.28 -1.66 10.42
N ASP A 7 -6.48 -1.49 9.85
CA ASP A 7 -6.64 -0.70 8.61
C ASP A 7 -6.20 0.75 8.81
N LYS A 8 -6.62 1.39 9.92
CA LYS A 8 -6.19 2.76 10.24
C LYS A 8 -4.67 2.86 10.39
N TRP A 9 -4.06 1.86 11.03
CA TRP A 9 -2.61 1.81 11.19
C TRP A 9 -1.90 1.72 9.84
N PHE A 10 -2.31 0.81 8.94
CA PHE A 10 -1.73 0.74 7.59
C PHE A 10 -1.92 2.03 6.81
N ALA A 11 -3.11 2.65 6.88
CA ALA A 11 -3.40 3.90 6.20
C ALA A 11 -2.49 5.04 6.68
N MET A 12 -2.31 5.19 7.99
CA MET A 12 -1.39 6.17 8.56
C MET A 12 0.05 5.96 8.08
N GLN A 13 0.52 4.72 8.06
CA GLN A 13 1.87 4.39 7.59
C GLN A 13 2.02 4.71 6.09
N ALA A 14 1.04 4.36 5.26
CA ALA A 14 1.06 4.57 3.82
C ALA A 14 1.08 6.06 3.42
N ALA A 15 0.39 6.91 4.18
CA ALA A 15 0.26 8.35 3.93
C ALA A 15 1.45 9.19 4.42
N ALA A 16 2.37 8.61 5.20
CA ALA A 16 3.48 9.37 5.76
C ALA A 16 4.46 9.82 4.66
N PRO A 17 4.91 11.09 4.61
CA PRO A 17 5.81 11.59 3.57
C PRO A 17 7.15 10.84 3.45
N THR A 18 7.54 10.12 4.50
CA THR A 18 8.76 9.29 4.56
C THR A 18 8.56 7.87 4.06
N THR A 19 7.33 7.46 3.76
CA THR A 19 7.00 6.10 3.31
C THR A 19 7.16 6.03 1.81
N ASP A 20 8.32 5.57 1.36
CA ASP A 20 8.59 5.26 -0.05
C ASP A 20 8.08 3.85 -0.41
N VAL A 21 8.30 3.44 -1.67
CA VAL A 21 7.92 2.11 -2.16
C VAL A 21 8.57 0.99 -1.35
N GLN A 22 9.81 1.15 -0.90
CA GLN A 22 10.50 0.12 -0.12
C GLN A 22 9.80 -0.09 1.23
N ALA A 23 9.42 0.99 1.91
CA ALA A 23 8.67 0.95 3.16
C ALA A 23 7.28 0.32 2.98
N VAL A 24 6.56 0.64 1.90
CA VAL A 24 5.27 -0.02 1.60
C VAL A 24 5.45 -1.52 1.38
N ARG A 25 6.47 -1.96 0.63
CA ARG A 25 6.77 -3.39 0.44
C ARG A 25 7.08 -4.09 1.76
N GLN A 26 7.78 -3.43 2.68
CA GLN A 26 8.00 -3.99 4.02
C GLN A 26 6.68 -4.15 4.79
N LEU A 27 5.78 -3.17 4.74
CA LEU A 27 4.45 -3.26 5.36
C LEU A 27 3.61 -4.39 4.77
N MET A 28 3.78 -4.72 3.48
CA MET A 28 3.11 -5.85 2.85
C MET A 28 3.58 -7.21 3.39
N THR A 29 4.75 -7.28 4.03
CA THR A 29 5.22 -8.51 4.71
C THR A 29 4.69 -8.65 6.14
N HIS A 30 4.01 -7.62 6.66
CA HIS A 30 3.49 -7.65 8.02
C HIS A 30 2.45 -8.78 8.19
N PRO A 31 2.45 -9.55 9.31
CA PRO A 31 1.54 -10.69 9.50
C PRO A 31 0.05 -10.33 9.41
N ALA A 32 -0.30 -9.07 9.67
CA ALA A 32 -1.68 -8.58 9.56
C ALA A 32 -2.07 -8.10 8.15
N PHE A 33 -1.16 -8.15 7.17
CA PHE A 33 -1.43 -7.82 5.78
C PHE A 33 -1.67 -9.07 4.94
N THR A 34 -2.63 -9.00 4.02
CA THR A 34 -2.80 -9.98 2.96
C THR A 34 -3.52 -9.32 1.79
N LEU A 35 -3.03 -9.54 0.57
CA LEU A 35 -3.63 -8.98 -0.65
C LEU A 35 -5.04 -9.55 -0.92
N LYS A 36 -5.34 -10.74 -0.39
CA LYS A 36 -6.66 -11.39 -0.49
C LYS A 36 -7.75 -10.66 0.29
N ASN A 37 -7.38 -9.79 1.24
CA ASN A 37 -8.34 -8.98 1.97
C ASN A 37 -8.44 -7.61 1.29
N PRO A 38 -9.58 -7.26 0.67
CA PRO A 38 -9.71 -6.02 -0.07
C PRO A 38 -9.59 -4.78 0.82
N ASN A 39 -9.88 -4.88 2.12
CA ASN A 39 -9.67 -3.77 3.06
C ASN A 39 -8.18 -3.55 3.32
N ARG A 40 -7.36 -4.62 3.40
CA ARG A 40 -5.90 -4.51 3.51
C ARG A 40 -5.26 -3.90 2.27
N ALA A 41 -5.69 -4.36 1.10
CA ALA A 41 -5.24 -3.79 -0.17
C ALA A 41 -5.55 -2.28 -0.23
N ARG A 42 -6.79 -1.89 0.13
CA ARG A 42 -7.18 -0.47 0.16
C ARG A 42 -6.43 0.36 1.19
N SER A 43 -6.29 -0.14 2.42
CA SER A 43 -5.69 0.64 3.52
C SER A 43 -4.19 0.84 3.36
N LEU A 44 -3.47 -0.05 2.69
CA LEU A 44 -2.03 0.11 2.45
C LEU A 44 -1.72 0.59 1.03
N ILE A 45 -2.06 -0.20 0.00
CA ILE A 45 -1.60 0.03 -1.38
C ILE A 45 -2.31 1.24 -2.00
N PHE A 46 -3.64 1.26 -1.98
CA PHE A 46 -4.41 2.37 -2.57
C PHE A 46 -4.22 3.65 -1.76
N ASN A 47 -4.03 3.54 -0.45
CA ASN A 47 -3.79 4.72 0.37
C ASN A 47 -2.40 5.32 0.09
N PHE A 48 -1.38 4.52 -0.21
CA PHE A 48 -0.08 5.04 -0.67
C PHE A 48 -0.24 5.87 -1.95
N THR A 49 -1.00 5.38 -2.94
CA THR A 49 -1.20 6.11 -4.21
C THR A 49 -2.02 7.40 -4.02
N ASN A 50 -3.05 7.37 -3.18
CA ASN A 50 -4.01 8.48 -3.03
C ASN A 50 -3.59 9.53 -2.00
N ALA A 51 -2.91 9.12 -0.93
CA ALA A 51 -2.61 9.96 0.23
C ALA A 51 -1.12 10.31 0.38
N ASN A 52 -0.25 9.77 -0.47
CA ASN A 52 1.19 10.08 -0.46
C ASN A 52 1.72 10.45 -1.86
N PRO A 53 1.20 11.53 -2.48
CA PRO A 53 1.57 11.92 -3.84
C PRO A 53 3.06 12.23 -3.99
N SER A 54 3.75 12.69 -2.94
CA SER A 54 5.20 12.95 -2.96
C SER A 54 6.03 11.69 -3.23
N GLN A 55 5.61 10.55 -2.68
CA GLN A 55 6.32 9.28 -2.86
C GLN A 55 5.74 8.47 -4.02
N PHE A 56 4.43 8.57 -4.28
CA PHE A 56 3.82 7.93 -5.43
C PHE A 56 4.32 8.51 -6.75
N HIS A 57 4.49 9.84 -6.83
CA HIS A 57 5.05 10.52 -8.00
C HIS A 57 6.56 10.74 -7.89
N ALA A 58 7.28 9.82 -7.22
CA ALA A 58 8.74 9.87 -7.16
C ALA A 58 9.34 9.99 -8.58
N ALA A 59 10.36 10.85 -8.71
CA ALA A 59 10.93 11.23 -10.01
C ALA A 59 11.54 10.05 -10.78
N ASP A 60 11.90 8.97 -10.09
CA ASP A 60 12.43 7.74 -10.68
C ASP A 60 11.33 6.81 -11.23
N GLY A 61 10.06 7.16 -11.05
CA GLY A 61 8.90 6.37 -11.49
C GLY A 61 8.60 5.14 -10.65
N SER A 62 9.30 4.95 -9.52
CA SER A 62 9.16 3.76 -8.66
C SER A 62 7.73 3.55 -8.15
N GLY A 63 7.02 4.62 -7.80
CA GLY A 63 5.63 4.55 -7.34
C GLY A 63 4.66 4.01 -8.40
N TYR A 64 4.85 4.39 -9.67
CA TYR A 64 4.04 3.87 -10.77
C TYR A 64 4.36 2.41 -11.08
N ALA A 65 5.64 2.04 -11.10
CA ALA A 65 6.06 0.65 -11.30
C ALA A 65 5.47 -0.26 -10.21
N PHE A 66 5.55 0.18 -8.94
CA PHE A 66 4.91 -0.49 -7.82
C PHE A 66 3.40 -0.65 -8.01
N TRP A 67 2.70 0.43 -8.39
CA TRP A 67 1.24 0.36 -8.62
C TRP A 67 0.86 -0.61 -9.73
N ALA A 68 1.59 -0.61 -10.85
CA ALA A 68 1.36 -1.54 -11.95
C ALA A 68 1.50 -3.01 -11.50
N GLU A 69 2.54 -3.34 -10.72
CA GLU A 69 2.71 -4.67 -10.13
C GLU A 69 1.51 -5.07 -9.25
N GLN A 70 1.00 -4.14 -8.43
CA GLN A 70 -0.11 -4.43 -7.53
C GLN A 70 -1.43 -4.59 -8.28
N VAL A 71 -1.68 -3.80 -9.34
CA VAL A 71 -2.86 -3.96 -10.20
C VAL A 71 -2.85 -5.33 -10.88
N ILE A 72 -1.71 -5.75 -11.45
CA ILE A 72 -1.57 -7.08 -12.07
C ILE A 72 -1.82 -8.19 -11.03
N ALA A 73 -1.27 -8.06 -9.82
CA ALA A 73 -1.47 -9.05 -8.77
C ALA A 73 -2.93 -9.12 -8.29
N LEU A 74 -3.65 -7.99 -8.26
CA LEU A 74 -5.07 -7.92 -7.91
C LEU A 74 -5.98 -8.45 -9.03
N ASP A 75 -5.62 -8.22 -10.28
CA ASP A 75 -6.31 -8.76 -11.46
C ASP A 75 -6.23 -10.29 -11.46
N ALA A 76 -5.07 -10.87 -11.14
CA ALA A 76 -4.93 -12.33 -11.02
C ALA A 76 -5.70 -12.96 -9.84
N LEU A 77 -6.21 -12.16 -8.89
CA LEU A 77 -6.98 -12.63 -7.72
C LEU A 77 -8.50 -12.49 -7.90
N ASN A 78 -8.96 -11.71 -8.88
CA ASN A 78 -10.39 -11.46 -9.17
C ASN A 78 -10.75 -11.93 -10.59
#